data_AF-X8J0K0-F1
#
_entry.id   AF-X8J0K0-F1
#
_cell.length_a   1.000
_cell.length_b   1.000
_cell.length_c   1.000
_cell.angle_alpha   90.00
_cell.angle_beta   90.00
_cell.angle_gamma   90.00
#
_symmetry.space_group_name_H-M   'P 1'
#
loop_
_entity.id
_entity.type
_entity.pdbx_description
1 polymer ?
#
loop_
_entity_poly.entity_id
_entity_poly.type
_entity_poly.pdbx_seq_one_letter_code
_entity_poly.pdbx_strand_id
1 'polypeptide(L)'
;MENELETLKDDPEAAELAAKVEKEAARQEKDALATYGMLEGSDPRIAPLRRALAVWGLTADDIGVISIHGTSTKANDLNEPHVYNDIFAAIQRTPGNAVPVTPVFIL
;
A
#
# COMPACT_ATOMS: atom_id res chain seq x y z
N MET A 1 4.35 -23.32 49.52
CA MET A 1 3.45 -22.69 48.53
C MET A 1 4.26 -22.46 47.26
N GLU A 2 4.89 -23.51 46.77
CA GLU A 2 5.62 -23.52 45.51
C GLU A 2 4.81 -24.39 44.55
N ASN A 3 4.73 -23.93 43.31
CA ASN A 3 4.39 -24.72 42.12
C ASN A 3 2.95 -25.00 41.69
N GLU A 4 1.98 -24.15 41.99
CA GLU A 4 0.78 -24.10 41.12
C GLU A 4 1.10 -23.53 39.71
N LEU A 5 2.11 -22.66 39.61
CA LEU A 5 2.53 -22.06 38.33
C LEU A 5 3.36 -23.01 37.45
N GLU A 6 4.01 -24.01 38.04
CA GLU A 6 4.87 -24.96 37.31
C GLU A 6 4.08 -26.18 36.84
N THR A 7 3.01 -26.58 37.55
CA THR A 7 2.07 -27.62 37.08
C THR A 7 1.25 -27.17 35.87
N LEU A 8 1.07 -25.86 35.68
CA LEU A 8 0.40 -25.28 34.51
C LEU A 8 1.27 -25.27 33.25
N LYS A 9 2.60 -25.35 33.37
CA LYS A 9 3.51 -25.43 32.21
C LYS A 9 3.45 -26.79 31.52
N ASP A 10 3.21 -27.84 32.29
CA ASP A 10 3.12 -29.23 31.80
C ASP A 10 1.67 -29.68 31.52
N ASP A 11 0.69 -28.78 31.69
CA ASP A 11 -0.71 -29.06 31.34
C ASP A 11 -0.89 -28.93 29.81
N PRO A 12 -1.19 -30.04 29.11
CA PRO A 12 -1.38 -30.02 27.66
C PRO A 12 -2.53 -29.10 27.22
N GLU A 13 -3.56 -28.89 28.05
CA GLU A 13 -4.65 -27.97 27.75
C GLU A 13 -4.17 -26.50 27.83
N ALA A 14 -3.31 -26.18 28.80
CA ALA A 14 -2.72 -24.85 28.93
C ALA A 14 -1.78 -24.53 27.75
N ALA A 15 -1.00 -25.51 27.29
CA ALA A 15 -0.14 -25.37 26.11
C ALA A 15 -0.95 -25.18 24.82
N GLU A 16 -2.05 -25.93 24.64
CA GLU A 16 -2.94 -25.77 23.50
C GLU A 16 -3.64 -24.39 23.52
N LEU A 17 -4.07 -23.93 24.69
CA LEU A 17 -4.66 -22.60 24.84
C LEU A 17 -3.65 -21.49 24.52
N ALA A 18 -2.42 -21.59 25.01
CA ALA A 18 -1.36 -20.63 24.69
C ALA A 18 -1.10 -20.56 23.18
N ALA A 19 -1.00 -21.72 22.50
CA ALA A 19 -0.83 -21.77 21.05
C ALA A 19 -2.01 -21.14 20.28
N LYS A 20 -3.25 -21.32 20.77
CA LYS A 20 -4.44 -20.65 20.20
C LYS A 20 -4.39 -19.14 20.38
N VAL A 21 -4.01 -18.66 21.57
CA VAL A 21 -3.87 -17.23 21.87
C VAL A 21 -2.81 -16.58 21.00
N GLU A 22 -1.64 -17.20 20.84
CA GLU A 22 -0.57 -16.69 19.98
C GLU A 22 -1.01 -16.61 18.51
N LYS A 23 -1.70 -17.64 18.01
CA LYS A 23 -2.23 -17.64 16.64
C LYS A 23 -3.27 -16.54 16.42
N GLU A 24 -4.13 -16.33 17.41
CA GLU A 24 -5.15 -15.29 17.39
C GLU A 24 -4.53 -13.89 17.47
N ALA A 25 -3.51 -13.70 18.31
CA ALA A 25 -2.75 -12.45 18.41
C ALA A 25 -2.07 -12.09 17.08
N ALA A 26 -1.40 -13.06 16.45
CA ALA A 26 -0.78 -12.86 15.14
C ALA A 26 -1.79 -12.51 14.04
N ARG A 27 -3.00 -13.09 14.10
CA ARG A 27 -4.10 -12.72 13.18
C ARG A 27 -4.54 -11.28 13.42
N GLN A 28 -4.78 -10.90 14.67
CA GLN A 28 -5.22 -9.55 15.02
C GLN A 28 -4.19 -8.48 14.66
N GLU A 29 -2.89 -8.77 14.84
CA GLU A 29 -1.82 -7.88 14.40
C GLU A 29 -1.84 -7.69 12.89
N LYS A 30 -1.97 -8.78 12.13
CA LYS A 30 -2.08 -8.72 10.67
C LYS A 30 -3.31 -7.92 10.21
N ASP A 31 -4.46 -8.17 10.82
CA ASP A 31 -5.71 -7.48 10.48
C ASP A 31 -5.63 -5.98 10.81
N ALA A 32 -4.97 -5.63 11.92
CA ALA A 32 -4.70 -4.24 12.29
C ALA A 32 -3.77 -3.57 11.27
N LEU A 33 -2.66 -4.22 10.87
CA LEU A 33 -1.76 -3.70 9.84
C LEU A 33 -2.46 -3.52 8.49
N ALA A 34 -3.31 -4.47 8.09
CA ALA A 34 -4.08 -4.36 6.85
C ALA A 34 -5.04 -3.16 6.86
N THR A 35 -5.73 -2.97 7.99
CA THR A 35 -6.73 -1.90 8.17
C THR A 35 -6.09 -0.52 8.27
N TYR A 36 -5.12 -0.35 9.18
CA TYR A 36 -4.51 0.95 9.46
C TYR A 36 -3.37 1.32 8.50
N GLY A 37 -2.72 0.32 7.90
CA GLY A 37 -1.74 0.52 6.82
C GLY A 37 -2.38 0.87 5.48
N MET A 38 -3.71 1.02 5.41
CA MET A 38 -4.46 1.29 4.19
C MET A 38 -4.26 0.24 3.06
N LEU A 39 -3.85 -0.98 3.42
CA LEU A 39 -3.52 -2.07 2.47
C LEU A 39 -4.77 -2.74 1.89
N GLU A 40 -5.89 -2.69 2.61
CA GLU A 40 -7.16 -3.31 2.23
C GLU A 40 -8.31 -2.30 2.18
N GLY A 41 -9.28 -2.55 1.30
CA GLY A 41 -10.50 -1.75 1.13
C GLY A 41 -10.39 -0.57 0.15
N SER A 42 -11.53 0.08 -0.10
CA SER A 42 -11.62 1.30 -0.92
C SER A 42 -12.31 2.42 -0.13
N ASP A 43 -11.77 3.64 -0.22
CA ASP A 43 -12.43 4.85 0.29
C ASP A 43 -12.60 5.80 -0.90
N PRO A 44 -13.83 6.17 -1.28
CA PRO A 44 -14.07 7.04 -2.44
C PRO A 44 -13.45 8.44 -2.30
N ARG A 45 -13.08 8.85 -1.08
CA ARG A 45 -12.42 10.15 -0.82
C ARG A 45 -10.92 10.12 -1.07
N ILE A 46 -10.32 8.93 -1.14
CA ILE A 46 -8.87 8.76 -1.29
C ILE A 46 -8.60 8.08 -2.62
N ALA A 47 -7.97 8.81 -3.54
CA ALA A 47 -7.53 8.24 -4.81
C ALA A 47 -6.63 7.01 -4.57
N PRO A 48 -6.83 5.88 -5.29
CA PRO A 48 -6.05 4.66 -5.08
C PRO A 48 -4.53 4.87 -5.15
N LEU A 49 -4.06 5.69 -6.10
CA LEU A 49 -2.64 6.02 -6.23
C LEU A 49 -2.10 6.79 -5.01
N ARG A 50 -2.88 7.74 -4.48
CA ARG A 50 -2.50 8.49 -3.28
C ARG A 50 -2.44 7.59 -2.05
N ARG A 51 -3.39 6.66 -1.93
CA ARG A 51 -3.38 5.63 -0.88
C ARG A 51 -2.11 4.79 -0.95
N ALA A 52 -1.78 4.26 -2.13
CA ALA A 52 -0.61 3.41 -2.32
C ALA A 52 0.71 4.11 -1.95
N LEU A 53 0.84 5.40 -2.26
CA LEU A 53 2.00 6.21 -1.85
C LEU A 53 2.03 6.45 -0.34
N ALA A 54 0.88 6.78 0.26
CA ALA A 54 0.77 7.10 1.68
C ALA A 54 1.16 5.93 2.59
N VAL A 55 0.96 4.67 2.16
CA VAL A 55 1.44 3.47 2.88
C VAL A 55 2.94 3.55 3.18
N TRP A 56 3.71 4.18 2.30
CA TRP A 56 5.16 4.35 2.42
C TRP A 56 5.57 5.73 2.92
N GLY A 57 4.62 6.56 3.37
CA GLY A 57 4.87 7.94 3.76
C GLY A 57 5.19 8.86 2.57
N LEU A 58 4.82 8.46 1.35
CA LEU A 58 5.05 9.22 0.12
C LEU A 58 3.81 10.00 -0.30
N THR A 59 4.05 11.00 -1.14
CA THR A 59 3.06 11.89 -1.74
C THR A 59 3.15 11.85 -3.26
N ALA A 60 2.24 12.55 -3.95
CA ALA A 60 2.27 12.70 -5.40
C ALA A 60 3.58 13.34 -5.91
N ASP A 61 4.22 14.17 -5.08
CA ASP A 61 5.45 14.88 -5.44
C ASP A 61 6.67 13.96 -5.48
N ASP A 62 6.60 12.81 -4.81
CA ASP A 62 7.67 11.80 -4.76
C ASP A 62 7.68 10.90 -6.02
N ILE A 63 6.70 11.05 -6.92
CA ILE A 63 6.71 10.39 -8.23
C ILE A 63 7.75 11.07 -9.12
N GLY A 64 8.94 10.48 -9.16
CA GLY A 64 10.12 11.05 -9.84
C GLY A 64 10.22 10.79 -11.33
N VAL A 65 9.56 9.78 -11.87
CA VAL A 65 9.54 9.44 -13.31
C VAL A 65 8.21 8.80 -13.64
N ILE A 66 7.68 9.05 -14.85
CA ILE A 66 6.64 8.21 -15.43
C ILE A 66 7.15 7.50 -16.67
N SER A 67 6.80 6.22 -16.76
CA SER A 67 7.00 5.44 -17.96
C SER A 67 5.70 5.42 -18.76
N ILE A 68 5.73 5.87 -20.01
CA ILE A 68 4.55 5.92 -20.88
C ILE A 68 4.68 4.90 -22.01
N HIS A 69 3.56 4.50 -22.63
CA HIS A 69 3.60 3.52 -23.71
C HIS A 69 4.30 4.11 -24.94
N GLY A 70 4.03 5.39 -25.28
CA GLY A 70 4.84 6.13 -26.24
C GLY A 70 4.96 5.45 -27.61
N THR A 71 3.82 5.11 -28.23
CA THR A 71 3.76 4.33 -29.48
C THR A 71 4.14 5.12 -30.75
N SER A 72 4.58 6.37 -30.63
CA SER A 72 4.92 7.24 -31.77
C SER A 72 3.71 7.48 -32.69
N THR A 73 2.51 7.49 -32.11
CA THR A 73 1.27 7.75 -32.83
C THR A 73 0.64 9.05 -32.34
N LYS A 74 0.16 9.87 -33.28
CA LYS A 74 -0.37 11.22 -32.99
C LYS A 74 -1.46 11.22 -31.90
N ALA A 75 -2.34 10.22 -31.91
CA ALA A 75 -3.42 10.14 -30.93
C ALA A 75 -2.91 9.72 -29.54
N ASN A 76 -2.03 8.72 -29.47
CA ASN A 76 -1.52 8.19 -28.22
C ASN A 76 -0.60 9.18 -27.52
N ASP A 77 0.32 9.78 -28.27
CA ASP A 77 1.34 10.68 -27.73
C ASP A 77 0.73 12.01 -27.24
N LEU A 78 -0.51 12.33 -27.64
CA LEU A 78 -1.30 13.42 -27.05
C LEU A 78 -2.10 12.95 -25.83
N ASN A 79 -2.70 11.76 -25.89
CA ASN A 79 -3.59 11.25 -24.86
C ASN A 79 -2.86 10.87 -23.58
N GLU A 80 -1.74 10.14 -23.67
CA GLU A 80 -0.97 9.70 -22.49
C GLU A 80 -0.55 10.86 -21.58
N PRO A 81 0.18 11.89 -22.07
CA PRO A 81 0.59 12.99 -21.20
C PRO A 81 -0.60 13.76 -20.63
N HIS A 82 -1.72 13.88 -21.38
CA HIS A 82 -2.92 14.52 -20.87
C HIS A 82 -3.53 13.76 -19.69
N VAL A 83 -3.67 12.44 -19.81
CA VAL A 83 -4.18 11.58 -18.75
C VAL A 83 -3.30 11.66 -17.51
N TYR A 84 -1.97 11.60 -17.65
CA TYR A 84 -1.07 11.74 -16.50
C TYR A 84 -1.14 13.12 -15.85
N ASN A 85 -1.25 14.18 -16.64
CA ASN A 85 -1.43 15.54 -16.13
C ASN A 85 -2.73 15.67 -15.30
N ASP A 86 -3.83 15.11 -15.80
CA ASP A 86 -5.12 15.11 -15.09
C ASP A 86 -5.03 14.30 -13.79
N ILE A 87 -4.37 13.14 -13.81
CA ILE A 87 -4.13 12.33 -12.61
C ILE A 87 -3.32 13.13 -11.58
N PHE A 88 -2.22 13.77 -11.98
CA PHE A 88 -1.40 14.57 -11.06
C PHE A 88 -2.15 15.75 -10.46
N ALA A 89 -2.96 16.44 -11.25
CA ALA A 89 -3.84 17.49 -10.75
C ALA A 89 -4.84 16.92 -9.72
N ALA A 90 -5.46 15.77 -10.01
CA ALA A 90 -6.43 15.12 -9.14
C ALA A 90 -5.84 14.64 -7.81
N ILE A 91 -4.60 14.13 -7.80
CA ILE A 91 -3.93 13.67 -6.57
C ILE A 91 -3.18 14.78 -5.83
N GLN A 92 -3.31 16.04 -6.28
CA GLN A 92 -2.71 17.24 -5.69
C GLN A 92 -1.18 17.27 -5.76
N ARG A 93 -0.60 16.91 -6.91
CA ARG A 93 0.81 17.18 -7.18
C ARG A 93 1.05 18.69 -7.19
N THR A 94 2.17 19.13 -6.63
CA THR A 94 2.50 20.55 -6.53
C THR A 94 2.64 21.17 -7.94
N PRO A 95 1.94 22.26 -8.27
CA PRO A 95 2.10 22.94 -9.55
C PRO A 95 3.56 23.35 -9.79
N GLY A 96 4.10 23.02 -10.96
CA GLY A 96 5.50 23.29 -11.31
C GLY A 96 6.47 22.16 -10.94
N ASN A 97 6.05 21.16 -10.14
CA ASN A 97 6.83 19.94 -9.93
C ASN A 97 6.67 18.99 -11.12
N ALA A 98 7.32 19.31 -12.24
CA ALA A 98 7.27 18.49 -13.45
C ALA A 98 7.87 17.10 -13.24
N VAL A 99 7.36 16.10 -13.98
CA VAL A 99 7.91 14.74 -13.96
C VAL A 99 8.59 14.43 -15.30
N PRO A 100 9.84 13.91 -15.28
CA PRO A 100 10.47 13.33 -16.46
C PRO A 100 9.67 12.14 -17.02
N VAL A 101 9.56 12.07 -18.34
CA VAL A 101 8.81 11.04 -19.07
C VAL A 101 9.78 10.12 -19.81
N THR A 102 9.62 8.81 -19.66
CA THR A 102 10.39 7.79 -20.39
C THR A 102 9.45 6.90 -21.20
N PRO A 103 9.54 6.87 -22.54
CA PRO A 103 8.74 5.93 -23.34
C PRO A 103 9.32 4.52 -23.21
N VAL A 104 8.46 3.53 -22.91
CA VAL A 104 8.82 2.11 -23.00
C VAL A 104 8.42 1.57 -24.36
N PHE A 105 9.41 1.35 -25.21
CA PHE A 105 9.21 0.65 -26.48
C PHE A 105 8.87 -0.81 -26.20
N ILE A 106 7.59 -1.15 -26.25
CA ILE A 106 7.13 -2.54 -26.34
C ILE A 106 6.96 -2.81 -27.84
N LEU A 107 7.94 -3.49 -28.43
CA LEU A 107 7.87 -4.05 -29.79
C LEU A 107 7.10 -5.37 -29.79
#